data_AF-A0A2J8Y267-F1
#
_entry.id   AF-A0A2J8Y267-F1
#
_cell.length_a   1.000
_cell.length_b   1.000
_cell.length_c   1.000
_cell.angle_alpha   90.00
_cell.angle_beta   90.00
_cell.angle_gamma   90.00
#
_symmetry.space_group_name_H-M   'P 1'
#
loop_
_entity.id
_entity.type
_entity.pdbx_description
1 polymer ?
#
loop_
_entity_poly.entity_id
_entity_poly.type
_entity_poly.pdbx_seq_one_letter_code
_entity_poly.pdbx_strand_id
1 'polypeptide(L)'
;MRVRHPPCSRRLLAICALVSLATAALLGHILLHDFLLVPRELSGSSPVLEETHPAHQQGASRPGPRDAQAHLGRPRAVPTQCDVPPNSRFDCAPDKAITREQCDARGCCYIPAKQGLRGAQMGQPWCFFPPSYPSYKLENLSSSEMGYTATLTRTTPTFFPKDILTLRLDVMMETENRLHFTIKDPANRRYEVPLETPRVHSRAPSPL
;
A
#
# COMPACT_ATOMS: atom_id res chain seq x y z
N MET A 1 20.05 -74.27 -18.30
CA MET A 1 18.58 -74.36 -18.42
C MET A 1 17.99 -72.96 -18.24
N ARG A 2 17.23 -72.47 -19.22
CA ARG A 2 16.65 -71.12 -19.29
C ARG A 2 15.53 -70.97 -18.23
N VAL A 3 15.69 -70.04 -17.29
CA VAL A 3 14.61 -69.63 -16.39
C VAL A 3 13.65 -68.74 -17.17
N ARG A 4 12.41 -69.22 -17.40
CA ARG A 4 11.31 -68.44 -17.96
C ARG A 4 10.82 -67.44 -16.91
N HIS A 5 11.02 -66.14 -17.13
CA HIS A 5 10.31 -65.11 -16.38
C HIS A 5 8.83 -65.07 -16.82
N PRO A 6 7.86 -64.97 -15.89
CA PRO A 6 6.46 -64.91 -16.26
C PRO A 6 6.14 -63.58 -16.97
N PRO A 7 5.34 -63.58 -18.05
CA PRO A 7 5.02 -62.39 -18.85
C PRO A 7 4.10 -61.40 -18.13
N CYS A 8 3.80 -61.62 -16.85
CA CYS A 8 2.80 -60.87 -16.08
C CYS A 8 3.35 -59.56 -15.50
N SER A 9 4.65 -59.50 -15.15
CA SER A 9 5.23 -58.35 -14.41
C SER A 9 5.30 -57.05 -15.23
N ARG A 10 5.65 -57.15 -16.53
CA ARG A 10 5.86 -55.97 -17.38
C ARG A 10 4.54 -55.27 -17.78
N ARG A 11 3.45 -56.04 -17.91
CA ARG A 11 2.10 -55.51 -18.16
C ARG A 11 1.52 -54.85 -16.92
N LEU A 12 1.71 -55.44 -15.74
CA LEU A 12 1.31 -54.85 -14.46
C LEU A 12 2.04 -53.52 -14.20
N LEU A 13 3.36 -53.45 -14.43
CA LEU A 13 4.14 -52.22 -14.31
C LEU A 13 3.66 -51.11 -15.27
N ALA A 14 3.34 -51.48 -16.52
CA ALA A 14 2.80 -50.54 -17.50
C ALA A 14 1.41 -50.02 -17.09
N ILE A 15 0.54 -50.88 -16.56
CA ILE A 15 -0.78 -50.49 -16.05
C ILE A 15 -0.62 -49.54 -14.85
N CYS A 16 0.26 -49.85 -13.89
CA CYS A 16 0.52 -48.97 -12.74
C CYS A 16 1.06 -47.59 -13.16
N ALA A 17 1.94 -47.53 -14.15
CA ALA A 17 2.46 -46.27 -14.68
C ALA A 17 1.35 -45.44 -15.34
N LEU A 18 0.49 -46.07 -16.15
CA LEU A 18 -0.64 -45.39 -16.79
C LEU A 18 -1.67 -44.89 -15.78
N VAL A 19 -2.00 -45.69 -14.77
CA VAL A 19 -2.90 -45.29 -13.68
C VAL A 19 -2.31 -44.11 -12.91
N SER A 20 -1.02 -44.15 -12.58
CA SER A 20 -0.35 -43.06 -11.85
C SER A 20 -0.35 -41.76 -12.66
N LEU A 21 -0.04 -41.81 -13.95
CA LEU A 21 -0.10 -40.66 -14.85
C LEU A 21 -1.52 -40.10 -14.98
N ALA A 22 -2.53 -40.96 -15.11
CA ALA A 22 -3.93 -40.56 -15.18
C ALA A 22 -4.38 -39.88 -13.87
N THR A 23 -4.00 -40.41 -12.71
CA THR A 23 -4.33 -39.79 -11.42
C THR A 23 -3.67 -38.43 -11.22
N ALA A 24 -2.41 -38.27 -11.62
CA ALA A 24 -1.71 -36.99 -11.54
C ALA A 24 -2.34 -35.94 -12.47
N ALA A 25 -2.74 -36.34 -13.69
CA ALA A 25 -3.44 -35.46 -14.62
C ALA A 25 -4.84 -35.07 -14.09
N LEU A 26 -5.57 -36.00 -13.49
CA LEU A 26 -6.89 -35.72 -12.90
C LEU A 26 -6.78 -34.78 -11.70
N LEU A 27 -5.83 -35.02 -10.79
CA LEU A 27 -5.57 -34.15 -9.64
C LEU A 27 -5.11 -32.76 -10.10
N GLY A 28 -4.25 -32.69 -11.13
CA GLY A 28 -3.88 -31.43 -11.75
C GLY A 28 -5.08 -30.69 -12.34
N HIS A 29 -5.97 -31.38 -13.04
CA HIS A 29 -7.19 -30.79 -13.58
C HIS A 29 -8.16 -30.33 -12.49
N ILE A 30 -8.35 -31.11 -11.42
CA ILE A 30 -9.20 -30.75 -10.28
C ILE A 30 -8.61 -29.53 -9.56
N LEU A 31 -7.31 -29.51 -9.27
CA LEU A 31 -6.66 -28.34 -8.66
C LEU A 31 -6.74 -27.10 -9.57
N LEU A 32 -6.66 -27.25 -10.89
CA LEU A 32 -6.81 -26.11 -11.80
C LEU A 32 -8.26 -25.61 -11.94
N HIS A 33 -9.25 -26.51 -11.81
CA HIS A 33 -10.67 -26.17 -11.90
C HIS A 33 -11.27 -25.68 -10.57
N ASP A 34 -10.91 -26.27 -9.43
CA ASP A 34 -11.41 -25.87 -8.11
C ASP A 34 -10.84 -24.52 -7.65
N PHE A 35 -9.64 -24.13 -8.07
CA PHE A 35 -9.11 -22.79 -7.80
C PHE A 35 -9.74 -21.68 -8.69
N LEU A 36 -10.49 -22.03 -9.73
CA LEU A 36 -11.18 -21.06 -10.61
C LEU A 36 -12.71 -20.98 -10.40
N LEU A 37 -13.29 -21.80 -9.53
CA LEU A 37 -14.72 -21.77 -9.18
C LEU A 37 -14.95 -21.52 -7.69
N VAL A 38 -14.56 -20.35 -7.20
CA VAL A 38 -15.19 -19.77 -6.01
C VAL A 38 -16.50 -19.08 -6.46
N PRO A 39 -17.68 -19.44 -5.92
CA PRO A 39 -18.97 -19.00 -6.45
C PRO A 39 -19.22 -17.49 -6.26
N ARG A 40 -19.60 -16.81 -7.34
CA ARG A 40 -20.32 -15.53 -7.29
C ARG A 40 -21.80 -15.84 -7.08
N GLU A 41 -22.24 -15.70 -5.83
CA GLU A 41 -23.65 -15.78 -5.45
C GLU A 41 -24.52 -14.81 -6.27
N LEU A 42 -25.63 -15.36 -6.75
CA LEU A 42 -26.75 -14.75 -7.44
C LEU A 42 -27.50 -13.77 -6.53
N SER A 43 -27.91 -12.64 -7.08
CA SER A 43 -29.16 -11.92 -6.76
C SER A 43 -29.27 -10.80 -7.83
N GLY A 44 -30.26 -10.73 -8.70
CA GLY A 44 -31.65 -11.16 -8.61
C GLY A 44 -32.50 -9.97 -9.06
N SER A 45 -32.90 -9.97 -10.33
CA SER A 45 -33.90 -9.12 -11.00
C SER A 45 -35.26 -9.21 -10.24
N SER A 46 -36.27 -8.33 -10.29
CA SER A 46 -36.71 -7.26 -11.21
C SER A 46 -37.92 -6.52 -10.52
N PRO A 47 -38.88 -5.82 -11.20
CA PRO A 47 -39.37 -4.47 -10.84
C PRO A 47 -40.83 -4.48 -10.30
N VAL A 48 -41.44 -3.32 -9.99
CA VAL A 48 -42.87 -3.00 -10.25
C VAL A 48 -43.11 -1.49 -10.03
N LEU A 49 -43.98 -0.94 -10.89
CA LEU A 49 -44.37 0.45 -11.17
C LEU A 49 -45.79 0.74 -10.61
N GLU A 50 -46.16 2.03 -10.57
CA GLU A 50 -47.55 2.59 -10.57
C GLU A 50 -48.34 2.57 -9.24
N GLU A 51 -49.16 3.56 -8.85
CA GLU A 51 -49.50 4.91 -9.32
C GLU A 51 -50.33 5.67 -8.24
N THR A 52 -50.32 7.02 -8.31
CA THR A 52 -51.41 8.03 -8.15
C THR A 52 -52.33 8.18 -6.89
N HIS A 53 -52.06 9.26 -6.11
CA HIS A 53 -52.89 10.41 -5.61
C HIS A 53 -54.41 10.30 -5.25
N PRO A 54 -55.06 11.30 -4.55
CA PRO A 54 -54.68 12.10 -3.36
C PRO A 54 -55.85 12.35 -2.33
N ALA A 55 -55.53 13.12 -1.27
CA ALA A 55 -56.38 14.11 -0.56
C ALA A 55 -57.00 13.81 0.84
N HIS A 56 -56.48 14.57 1.82
CA HIS A 56 -57.16 15.33 2.90
C HIS A 56 -58.04 14.60 3.94
N GLN A 57 -57.59 14.55 5.21
CA GLN A 57 -57.97 15.51 6.27
C GLN A 57 -57.26 15.20 7.60
N GLN A 58 -57.13 16.25 8.42
CA GLN A 58 -56.31 16.38 9.63
C GLN A 58 -57.00 15.80 10.87
N GLY A 59 -56.21 15.28 11.83
CA GLY A 59 -56.68 14.96 13.18
C GLY A 59 -55.58 14.35 14.05
N ALA A 60 -55.19 15.06 15.10
CA ALA A 60 -54.03 14.82 15.95
C ALA A 60 -54.11 13.59 16.87
N SER A 61 -52.96 12.96 17.18
CA SER A 61 -52.43 12.72 18.56
C SER A 61 -51.54 11.47 18.68
N ARG A 62 -50.31 11.69 19.21
CA ARG A 62 -49.35 10.75 19.86
C ARG A 62 -48.77 9.53 19.08
N PRO A 63 -47.43 9.41 18.92
CA PRO A 63 -46.82 8.24 18.30
C PRO A 63 -46.50 7.12 19.29
N GLY A 64 -47.04 5.92 19.02
CA GLY A 64 -46.57 4.63 19.50
C GLY A 64 -45.35 4.12 18.71
N PRO A 65 -44.78 2.96 19.09
CA PRO A 65 -43.36 2.66 18.99
C PRO A 65 -42.90 2.40 17.55
N ARG A 66 -41.80 3.06 17.17
CA ARG A 66 -41.15 2.88 15.87
C ARG A 66 -40.48 1.51 15.77
N ASP A 67 -40.79 0.87 14.66
CA ASP A 67 -40.22 -0.36 14.14
C ASP A 67 -38.69 -0.38 14.20
N ALA A 68 -38.17 -1.56 14.54
CA ALA A 68 -36.78 -1.93 14.40
C ALA A 68 -36.37 -1.91 12.91
N GLN A 69 -35.92 -0.76 12.42
CA GLN A 69 -35.28 -0.65 11.13
C GLN A 69 -33.81 -1.09 11.25
N ALA A 70 -33.55 -2.28 10.71
CA ALA A 70 -32.22 -2.78 10.43
C ALA A 70 -31.46 -1.78 9.55
N HIS A 71 -30.40 -1.17 10.09
CA HIS A 71 -29.46 -0.34 9.36
C HIS A 71 -28.64 -1.19 8.39
N LEU A 72 -29.09 -1.27 7.14
CA LEU A 72 -28.25 -1.65 6.00
C LEU A 72 -27.05 -0.69 5.93
N GLY A 73 -25.85 -1.28 5.92
CA GLY A 73 -24.56 -0.62 6.12
C GLY A 73 -24.31 0.57 5.19
N ARG A 74 -24.15 1.74 5.80
CA ARG A 74 -23.59 2.93 5.15
C ARG A 74 -22.17 2.60 4.66
N PRO A 75 -21.78 2.91 3.41
CA PRO A 75 -20.40 2.83 2.98
C PRO A 75 -19.55 3.62 3.96
N ARG A 76 -18.56 2.95 4.58
CA ARG A 76 -17.66 3.57 5.55
C ARG A 76 -16.99 4.74 4.85
N ALA A 77 -17.31 5.96 5.26
CA ALA A 77 -16.71 7.17 4.69
C ALA A 77 -15.19 7.04 4.80
N VAL A 78 -14.48 7.33 3.71
CA VAL A 78 -13.02 7.39 3.73
C VAL A 78 -12.64 8.50 4.71
N PRO A 79 -11.77 8.22 5.70
CA PRO A 79 -11.29 9.26 6.60
C PRO A 79 -10.66 10.40 5.80
N THR A 80 -10.91 11.67 6.18
CA THR A 80 -10.45 12.84 5.41
C THR A 80 -8.94 12.83 5.18
N GLN A 81 -8.15 12.30 6.11
CA GLN A 81 -6.70 12.15 5.95
C GLN A 81 -6.26 11.16 4.86
N CYS A 82 -7.18 10.31 4.39
CA CYS A 82 -6.94 9.33 3.32
C CYS A 82 -7.50 9.77 1.97
N ASP A 83 -8.07 10.98 1.88
CA ASP A 83 -8.49 11.58 0.61
C ASP A 83 -7.28 12.19 -0.13
N VAL A 84 -6.35 11.31 -0.53
CA VAL A 84 -5.16 11.68 -1.30
C VAL A 84 -5.40 11.32 -2.77
N PRO A 85 -5.25 12.27 -3.72
CA PRO A 85 -5.43 12.01 -5.14
C PRO A 85 -4.59 10.84 -5.61
N PRO A 86 -5.12 9.97 -6.50
CA PRO A 86 -4.45 8.77 -6.97
C PRO A 86 -2.95 8.87 -7.28
N ASN A 87 -2.55 9.91 -8.00
CA ASN A 87 -1.18 10.13 -8.48
C ASN A 87 -0.30 10.88 -7.47
N SER A 88 -0.87 11.33 -6.34
CA SER A 88 -0.16 12.00 -5.24
C SER A 88 0.10 11.07 -4.06
N ARG A 89 -0.23 9.78 -4.20
CA ARG A 89 -0.03 8.77 -3.17
C ARG A 89 1.41 8.29 -3.19
N PHE A 90 2.08 8.38 -2.05
CA PHE A 90 3.40 7.81 -1.82
C PHE A 90 3.27 6.49 -1.06
N ASP A 91 3.97 5.46 -1.53
CA ASP A 91 3.86 4.09 -1.03
C ASP A 91 4.36 3.95 0.42
N CYS A 92 3.51 3.39 1.29
CA CYS A 92 3.82 3.09 2.69
C CYS A 92 4.18 1.61 2.93
N ALA A 93 4.20 0.78 1.88
CA ALA A 93 4.68 -0.59 1.95
C ALA A 93 5.68 -0.95 0.84
N PRO A 94 6.75 -0.14 0.63
CA PRO A 94 7.74 -0.42 -0.40
C PRO A 94 8.63 -1.63 -0.07
N ASP A 95 8.61 -2.12 1.17
CA ASP A 95 9.45 -3.22 1.67
C ASP A 95 8.82 -4.60 1.48
N LYS A 96 7.48 -4.71 1.43
CA LYS A 96 6.77 -6.00 1.35
C LYS A 96 5.31 -5.83 0.96
N ALA A 97 4.70 -6.90 0.46
CA ALA A 97 3.25 -6.99 0.36
C ALA A 97 2.59 -6.86 1.74
N ILE A 98 1.52 -6.08 1.83
CA ILE A 98 0.87 -5.71 3.10
C ILE A 98 -0.64 -5.93 3.03
N THR A 99 -1.25 -6.40 4.13
CA THR A 99 -2.72 -6.41 4.27
C THR A 99 -3.23 -5.03 4.66
N ARG A 100 -4.55 -4.83 4.59
CA ARG A 100 -5.19 -3.60 5.08
C ARG A 100 -4.85 -3.34 6.55
N GLU A 101 -4.98 -4.36 7.39
CA GLU A 101 -4.77 -4.27 8.84
C GLU A 101 -3.33 -3.89 9.16
N GLN A 102 -2.37 -4.46 8.42
CA GLN A 102 -0.96 -4.13 8.57
C GLN A 102 -0.65 -2.71 8.08
N CYS A 103 -1.31 -2.24 7.01
CA CYS A 103 -1.19 -0.86 6.52
C CYS A 103 -1.73 0.14 7.55
N ASP A 104 -2.93 -0.12 8.07
CA ASP A 104 -3.58 0.69 9.10
C ASP A 104 -2.73 0.69 10.39
N ALA A 105 -2.11 -0.45 10.76
CA ALA A 105 -1.20 -0.55 11.90
C ALA A 105 0.11 0.22 11.72
N ARG A 106 0.56 0.47 10.48
CA ARG A 106 1.65 1.42 10.19
C ARG A 106 1.22 2.88 10.35
N GLY A 107 -0.07 3.16 10.57
CA GLY A 107 -0.63 4.51 10.57
C GLY A 107 -0.87 5.06 9.16
N CYS A 108 -0.98 4.18 8.17
CA CYS A 108 -1.15 4.55 6.76
C CYS A 108 -2.60 4.37 6.28
N CYS A 109 -2.86 4.81 5.05
CA CYS A 109 -4.17 4.74 4.41
C CYS A 109 -4.20 3.60 3.41
N TYR A 110 -5.26 2.79 3.46
CA TYR A 110 -5.48 1.68 2.53
C TYR A 110 -6.68 1.91 1.61
N ILE A 111 -6.42 2.17 0.32
CA ILE A 111 -7.45 2.27 -0.73
C ILE A 111 -6.97 1.49 -1.96
N PRO A 112 -7.61 0.35 -2.30
CA PRO A 112 -7.26 -0.42 -3.49
C PRO A 112 -7.26 0.45 -4.75
N ALA A 113 -6.20 0.33 -5.55
CA ALA A 113 -6.16 0.98 -6.86
C ALA A 113 -7.25 0.37 -7.76
N LYS A 114 -7.88 1.21 -8.60
CA LYS A 114 -8.74 0.69 -9.67
C LYS A 114 -7.85 -0.14 -10.61
N GLN A 115 -8.27 -1.35 -10.98
CA GLN A 115 -7.50 -2.20 -11.87
C GLN A 115 -7.23 -1.46 -13.19
N GLY A 116 -5.99 -1.00 -13.36
CA GLY A 116 -5.49 -0.34 -14.55
C GLY A 116 -4.04 -0.79 -14.74
N LEU A 117 -3.77 -1.42 -15.88
CA LEU A 117 -2.50 -2.03 -16.30
C LEU A 117 -1.98 -3.10 -15.34
N ARG A 118 -2.53 -4.31 -15.50
CA ARG A 118 -1.84 -5.56 -15.14
C ARG A 118 -0.46 -5.53 -15.82
N GLY A 119 0.60 -5.24 -15.06
CA GLY A 119 1.95 -5.23 -15.63
C GLY A 119 3.00 -4.44 -14.83
N ALA A 120 2.62 -3.47 -14.00
CA ALA A 120 3.61 -2.80 -13.15
C ALA A 120 3.72 -3.52 -11.80
N GLN A 121 4.87 -4.14 -11.55
CA GLN A 121 5.34 -4.50 -10.20
C GLN A 121 5.33 -3.28 -9.24
N MET A 122 5.22 -2.06 -9.77
CA MET A 122 5.11 -0.77 -9.07
C MET A 122 3.93 0.03 -9.66
N GLY A 123 2.69 -0.41 -9.38
CA GLY A 123 1.47 0.33 -9.73
C GLY A 123 1.14 1.41 -8.68
N GLN A 124 -0.02 2.05 -8.81
CA GLN A 124 -0.55 2.94 -7.78
C GLN A 124 -0.57 2.21 -6.41
N PRO A 125 -0.01 2.79 -5.33
CA PRO A 125 0.04 2.12 -4.04
C PRO A 125 -1.35 2.01 -3.43
N TRP A 126 -1.66 0.80 -2.95
CA TRP A 126 -2.89 0.55 -2.20
C TRP A 126 -2.74 1.05 -0.76
N CYS A 127 -1.54 0.91 -0.19
CA CYS A 127 -1.16 1.44 1.12
C CYS A 127 -0.27 2.68 0.95
N PHE A 128 -0.71 3.84 1.41
CA PHE A 128 0.01 5.10 1.21
C PHE A 128 0.02 5.99 2.44
N PHE A 129 0.98 6.91 2.50
CA PHE A 129 1.11 7.85 3.62
C PHE A 129 -0.04 8.88 3.61
N PRO A 130 -0.76 9.09 4.72
CA PRO A 130 -1.59 10.27 4.89
C PRO A 130 -0.72 11.54 4.99
N PRO A 131 -1.26 12.74 4.71
CA PRO A 131 -0.53 14.00 4.90
C PRO A 131 -0.03 14.22 6.34
N SER A 132 -0.68 13.60 7.32
CA SER A 132 -0.32 13.67 8.74
C SER A 132 0.68 12.60 9.20
N TYR A 133 1.24 11.80 8.28
CA TYR A 133 2.18 10.74 8.65
C TYR A 133 3.42 11.31 9.35
N PRO A 134 3.90 10.71 10.46
CA PRO A 134 5.05 11.23 11.20
C PRO A 134 6.31 11.33 10.32
N SER A 135 6.84 12.55 10.21
CA SER A 135 8.09 12.88 9.54
C SER A 135 9.04 13.60 10.51
N TYR A 136 10.18 14.06 10.00
CA TYR A 136 11.07 14.92 10.77
C TYR A 136 10.48 16.32 10.90
N LYS A 137 10.65 16.91 12.08
CA LYS A 137 10.31 18.29 12.39
C LYS A 137 11.58 19.15 12.33
N LEU A 138 11.47 20.31 11.68
CA LEU A 138 12.53 21.32 11.65
C LEU A 138 12.58 22.08 12.98
N GLU A 139 13.76 22.16 13.57
CA GLU A 139 14.03 22.81 14.85
C GLU A 139 15.35 23.61 14.77
N ASN A 140 15.47 24.69 15.56
CA ASN A 140 16.69 25.50 15.69
C ASN A 140 17.29 25.97 14.36
N LEU A 141 16.45 26.42 13.41
CA LEU A 141 16.92 27.00 12.16
C LEU A 141 17.73 28.28 12.45
N SER A 142 18.97 28.32 11.97
CA SER A 142 19.88 29.45 12.14
C SER A 142 20.65 29.72 10.84
N SER A 143 21.08 30.98 10.66
CA SER A 143 21.92 31.35 9.52
C SER A 143 23.39 31.03 9.82
N SER A 144 24.11 30.59 8.80
CA SER A 144 25.56 30.38 8.81
C SER A 144 26.22 31.24 7.73
N GLU A 145 27.56 31.31 7.74
CA GLU A 145 28.33 32.05 6.73
C GLU A 145 28.10 31.57 5.29
N MET A 146 27.64 30.32 5.10
CA MET A 146 27.35 29.74 3.78
C MET A 146 25.85 29.62 3.46
N GLY A 147 24.96 29.80 4.44
CA GLY A 147 23.52 29.66 4.25
C GLY A 147 22.77 29.43 5.55
N TYR A 148 22.28 28.21 5.77
CA TYR A 148 21.48 27.84 6.94
C TYR A 148 21.92 26.51 7.56
N THR A 149 21.68 26.36 8.85
CA THR A 149 21.82 25.10 9.57
C THR A 149 20.61 24.88 10.48
N ALA A 150 20.17 23.64 10.62
CA ALA A 150 19.02 23.29 11.45
C ALA A 150 19.12 21.85 11.99
N THR A 151 18.35 21.58 13.03
CA THR A 151 18.12 20.23 13.54
C THR A 151 16.83 19.67 12.96
N LEU A 152 16.85 18.41 12.55
CA LEU A 152 15.67 17.66 12.12
C LEU A 152 15.43 16.54 13.13
N THR A 153 14.27 16.57 13.79
CA THR A 153 13.93 15.62 14.87
C THR A 153 12.73 14.76 14.49
N ARG A 154 12.85 13.44 14.63
CA ARG A 154 11.76 12.47 14.47
C ARG A 154 11.41 11.85 15.82
N THR A 155 10.13 11.84 16.17
CA THR A 155 9.64 11.30 17.45
C THR A 155 9.07 9.89 17.33
N THR A 156 8.40 9.57 16.22
CA THR A 156 7.79 8.25 15.97
C THR A 156 8.66 7.47 14.99
N PRO A 157 9.14 6.26 15.35
CA PRO A 157 9.90 5.40 14.44
C PRO A 157 9.15 5.06 13.14
N THR A 158 9.89 4.73 12.08
CA THR A 158 9.35 4.14 10.87
C THR A 158 9.16 2.63 11.04
N PHE A 159 8.67 1.97 9.99
CA PHE A 159 8.69 0.51 9.88
C PHE A 159 10.07 -0.04 9.45
N PHE A 160 11.06 0.81 9.15
CA PHE A 160 12.43 0.39 8.93
C PHE A 160 13.22 0.37 10.24
N PRO A 161 14.18 -0.56 10.40
CA PRO A 161 15.00 -0.60 11.60
C PRO A 161 16.03 0.54 11.62
N LYS A 162 16.48 0.91 12.82
CA LYS A 162 17.60 1.83 13.06
C LYS A 162 17.40 3.24 12.49
N ASP A 163 16.22 3.82 12.73
CA ASP A 163 16.02 5.25 12.48
C ASP A 163 17.06 6.10 13.22
N ILE A 164 17.56 7.14 12.57
CA ILE A 164 18.42 8.16 13.18
C ILE A 164 17.52 9.34 13.55
N LEU A 165 17.08 9.38 14.81
CA LEU A 165 16.01 10.28 15.24
C LEU A 165 16.39 11.77 15.24
N THR A 166 17.69 12.08 15.25
CA THR A 166 18.20 13.45 15.21
C THR A 166 19.18 13.58 14.05
N LEU A 167 18.87 14.47 13.11
CA LEU A 167 19.69 14.76 11.95
C LEU A 167 20.06 16.25 11.92
N ARG A 168 21.16 16.56 11.24
CA ARG A 168 21.58 17.93 10.94
C ARG A 168 21.29 18.24 9.49
N LEU A 169 20.58 19.34 9.24
CA LEU A 169 20.43 19.95 7.93
C LEU A 169 21.45 21.08 7.81
N ASP A 170 22.26 21.06 6.76
CA ASP A 170 23.11 22.19 6.37
C ASP A 170 22.74 22.57 4.93
N VAL A 171 22.49 23.86 4.70
CA VAL A 171 22.15 24.44 3.40
C VAL A 171 23.22 25.45 3.04
N MET A 172 23.87 25.24 1.90
CA MET A 172 24.94 26.05 1.35
C MET A 172 24.48 26.69 0.05
N MET A 173 24.45 28.02 0.01
CA MET A 173 24.19 28.80 -1.19
C MET A 173 25.51 29.05 -1.89
N GLU A 174 25.98 28.03 -2.60
CA GLU A 174 27.36 27.95 -3.11
C GLU A 174 27.66 28.96 -4.21
N THR A 175 26.71 29.16 -5.13
CA THR A 175 26.78 30.17 -6.19
C THR A 175 25.39 30.75 -6.44
N GLU A 176 25.31 31.78 -7.28
CA GLU A 176 24.04 32.35 -7.75
C GLU A 176 23.14 31.35 -8.48
N ASN A 177 23.65 30.18 -8.87
CA ASN A 177 22.89 29.16 -9.60
C ASN A 177 23.02 27.76 -8.98
N ARG A 178 23.62 27.64 -7.78
CA ARG A 178 23.90 26.34 -7.16
C ARG A 178 23.57 26.35 -5.67
N LEU A 179 22.50 25.64 -5.34
CA LEU A 179 22.13 25.29 -3.98
C LEU A 179 22.63 23.88 -3.68
N HIS A 180 23.28 23.72 -2.53
CA HIS A 180 23.68 22.42 -2.00
C HIS A 180 23.09 22.30 -0.59
N PHE A 181 22.52 21.15 -0.27
CA PHE A 181 22.14 20.85 1.11
C PHE A 181 22.57 19.43 1.46
N THR A 182 22.86 19.21 2.74
CA THR A 182 23.12 17.88 3.29
C THR A 182 22.21 17.61 4.47
N ILE A 183 21.83 16.34 4.62
CA ILE A 183 21.16 15.84 5.82
C ILE A 183 22.05 14.74 6.37
N LYS A 184 22.65 14.97 7.53
CA LYS A 184 23.68 14.10 8.12
C LYS A 184 23.27 13.62 9.51
N ASP A 185 23.84 12.49 9.92
CA ASP A 185 23.90 12.13 11.33
C ASP A 185 24.97 12.99 12.00
N PRO A 186 24.62 13.87 12.96
CA PRO A 186 25.59 14.73 13.63
C PRO A 186 26.46 13.96 14.65
N ALA A 187 26.03 12.79 15.12
CA ALA A 187 26.72 12.00 16.13
C ALA A 187 27.69 10.99 15.50
N ASN A 188 27.41 10.49 14.30
CA ASN A 188 28.23 9.48 13.63
C ASN A 188 28.54 9.85 12.19
N ARG A 189 29.82 9.81 11.83
CA ARG A 189 30.25 9.96 10.44
C ARG A 189 29.73 8.77 9.61
N ARG A 190 28.93 9.06 8.59
CA ARG A 190 28.43 8.07 7.62
C ARG A 190 29.32 8.05 6.37
N TYR A 191 29.11 7.06 5.52
CA TYR A 191 29.74 7.01 4.21
C TYR A 191 29.34 8.24 3.38
N GLU A 192 30.33 8.90 2.80
CA GLU A 192 30.18 9.97 1.82
C GLU A 192 30.94 9.56 0.56
N VAL A 193 30.36 9.77 -0.61
CA VAL A 193 31.00 9.44 -1.89
C VAL A 193 32.28 10.28 -2.03
N PRO A 194 33.46 9.67 -2.27
CA PRO A 194 34.68 10.41 -2.48
C PRO A 194 34.62 11.11 -3.85
N LEU A 195 34.26 12.39 -3.83
CA LEU A 195 34.15 13.22 -5.03
C LEU A 195 34.84 14.55 -4.76
N GLU A 196 35.68 14.98 -5.70
CA GLU A 196 36.23 16.33 -5.67
C GLU A 196 35.14 17.34 -6.02
N THR A 197 34.90 18.30 -5.12
CA THR A 197 33.89 19.34 -5.31
C THR A 197 34.55 20.69 -5.60
N PRO A 198 33.88 21.60 -6.34
CA PRO A 198 34.31 22.98 -6.46
C PRO A 198 34.52 23.61 -5.08
N ARG A 199 35.56 24.44 -4.93
CA ARG A 199 35.83 25.12 -3.66
C ARG A 199 34.87 26.30 -3.48
N VAL A 200 34.19 26.31 -2.34
CA VAL A 200 33.24 27.36 -1.94
C VAL A 200 33.66 27.86 -0.57
N HIS A 201 33.86 29.16 -0.43
CA HIS A 201 34.42 29.77 0.78
C HIS A 201 33.44 30.68 1.53
N SER A 202 32.37 31.13 0.88
CA SER A 202 31.36 32.01 1.46
C SER A 202 30.04 31.87 0.71
N ARG A 203 28.95 32.32 1.33
CA ARG A 203 27.65 32.49 0.66
C ARG A 203 27.80 33.32 -0.63
N ALA A 204 27.08 32.94 -1.68
CA ALA A 204 27.00 33.75 -2.89
C ALA A 204 26.38 35.14 -2.60
N PRO A 205 26.83 36.23 -3.27
CA PRO A 205 26.29 37.59 -3.05
C PRO A 205 24.80 37.72 -3.44
N SER A 206 24.39 37.03 -4.50
CA SER A 206 23.02 37.04 -5.04
C SER A 206 22.54 35.60 -5.26
N PRO A 207 22.27 34.84 -4.19
CA PRO A 207 21.81 33.47 -4.31
C PRO A 207 20.35 33.44 -4.80
N LEU A 208 19.98 32.40 -5.58
CA LEU A 208 18.61 32.18 -6.11
C LEU A 208 17.50 32.40 -5.07
#